data_AF-A0A1E7FFH0-F1
#
_entry.id   AF-A0A1E7FFH0-F1
#
_cell.length_a   1.000
_cell.length_b   1.000
_cell.length_c   1.000
_cell.angle_alpha   90.00
_cell.angle_beta   90.00
_cell.angle_gamma   90.00
#
_symmetry.space_group_name_H-M   'P 1'
#
loop_
_entity.id
_entity.type
_entity.pdbx_description
1 polymer ?
#
loop_
_entity_poly.entity_id
_entity_poly.type
_entity_poly.pdbx_seq_one_letter_code
_entity_poly.pdbx_strand_id
1 'polypeptide(L)' 'KKVADKHRLECPHCDVLFTLSKRRHHCRLCGDVFCDACSSHRVELPLPGVEFEKPVRICDFC' A
#
# COMPACT_ATOMS: atom_id res chain seq x y z
N LYS A 1 -12.23 4.02 -0.45
CA LYS A 1 -11.73 5.41 -0.29
C LYS A 1 -10.24 5.32 0.06
N LYS A 2 -9.31 5.79 -0.78
CA LYS A 2 -7.86 5.68 -0.48
C LYS A 2 -7.46 6.66 0.62
N VAL A 3 -6.62 6.23 1.55
CA VAL A 3 -6.08 7.07 2.62
C VAL A 3 -5.06 8.04 2.03
N ALA A 4 -5.19 9.33 2.33
CA ALA A 4 -4.22 10.32 1.92
C ALA A 4 -2.94 10.20 2.77
N ASP A 5 -1.78 10.30 2.15
CA ASP A 5 -0.47 10.20 2.80
C ASP A 5 -0.30 11.13 4.01
N LYS A 6 -0.89 12.33 3.93
CA LYS A 6 -0.90 13.34 5.01
C LYS A 6 -1.48 12.79 6.33
N HIS A 7 -2.38 11.82 6.26
CA HIS A 7 -3.06 11.28 7.44
C HIS A 7 -2.37 10.04 8.04
N ARG A 8 -1.25 9.57 7.45
CA ARG A 8 -0.46 8.44 7.97
C ARG A 8 1.00 8.86 8.16
N LEU A 9 1.38 9.04 9.43
CA LEU A 9 2.75 9.35 9.84
C LEU A 9 3.59 8.09 10.03
N GLU A 10 2.96 6.96 10.32
CA GLU A 10 3.60 5.67 10.52
C GLU A 10 2.85 4.54 9.80
N CYS A 11 3.55 3.43 9.57
CA CYS A 11 2.97 2.23 9.00
C CYS A 11 1.99 1.62 10.00
N PRO A 12 0.72 1.37 9.63
CA PRO A 12 -0.31 0.87 10.54
C PRO A 12 -0.09 -0.58 11.00
N HIS A 13 0.92 -1.27 10.49
CA HIS A 13 1.24 -2.65 10.88
C HIS A 13 2.49 -2.76 11.77
N CYS A 14 3.53 -1.98 11.49
CA CYS A 14 4.82 -2.08 12.19
C CYS A 14 5.23 -0.79 12.90
N ASP A 15 4.35 0.20 12.93
CA ASP A 15 4.50 1.50 13.59
C ASP A 15 5.76 2.28 13.20
N VAL A 16 6.39 1.91 12.08
CA VAL A 16 7.58 2.61 11.60
C VAL A 16 7.18 3.96 11.05
N LEU A 17 7.82 5.01 11.56
CA LEU A 17 7.63 6.37 11.07
C LEU A 17 8.09 6.49 9.62
N PHE A 18 7.26 7.14 8.81
CA PHE A 18 7.61 7.51 7.45
C PHE A 18 8.55 8.70 7.47
N THR A 19 9.64 8.57 6.71
CA THR A 19 10.68 9.60 6.56
C THR A 19 11.01 9.75 5.08
N LEU A 20 11.96 10.62 4.73
CA LEU A 20 12.40 10.75 3.35
C LEU A 20 13.01 9.43 2.81
N SER A 21 13.60 8.61 3.68
CA SER A 21 14.12 7.27 3.34
C SER A 21 13.06 6.17 3.49
N LYS A 22 12.17 6.25 4.48
CA LYS A 22 11.01 5.36 4.65
C LYS A 22 9.80 5.92 3.91
N ARG A 23 9.71 5.64 2.61
CA ARG A 23 8.62 6.11 1.76
C ARG A 23 7.28 5.41 2.08
N ARG A 24 6.21 6.10 1.72
CA ARG A 24 4.82 5.68 1.86
C ARG A 24 4.37 4.92 0.62
N HIS A 25 3.64 3.82 0.81
CA HIS A 25 3.12 2.98 -0.27
C HIS A 25 1.65 2.64 -0.05
N HIS A 26 0.79 2.96 -0.99
CA HIS A 26 -0.62 2.57 -0.91
C HIS A 26 -0.83 1.12 -1.31
N CYS A 27 -1.56 0.41 -0.47
CA CYS A 27 -2.19 -0.83 -0.88
C CYS A 27 -3.29 -0.54 -1.92
N ARG A 28 -3.28 -1.26 -3.04
CA ARG A 28 -4.31 -1.09 -4.07
C ARG A 28 -5.62 -1.80 -3.74
N LEU A 29 -5.62 -2.76 -2.81
CA LEU A 29 -6.80 -3.46 -2.31
C LEU A 29 -7.53 -2.68 -1.21
N CYS A 30 -6.89 -2.46 -0.04
CA CYS A 30 -7.54 -1.78 1.09
C CYS A 30 -7.43 -0.24 1.04
N GLY A 31 -6.43 0.31 0.34
CA GLY A 31 -6.26 1.75 0.18
C GLY A 31 -5.50 2.48 1.29
N ASP A 32 -5.04 1.77 2.33
CA ASP A 32 -4.19 2.35 3.40
C ASP A 32 -2.71 2.45 2.96
N VAL A 33 -1.89 3.12 3.77
CA VAL A 33 -0.49 3.44 3.51
C VAL A 33 0.44 2.61 4.38
N PHE A 34 1.35 1.88 3.75
CA PHE A 34 2.30 0.98 4.41
C PHE A 34 3.75 1.36 4.05
N CYS A 35 4.70 0.83 4.81
CA CYS A 35 6.12 0.86 4.42
C CYS A 35 6.40 -0.23 3.37
N ASP A 36 7.56 -0.14 2.70
CA ASP A 36 7.92 -1.10 1.65
C ASP A 36 7.96 -2.55 2.17
N ALA A 37 8.44 -2.74 3.40
CA ALA A 37 8.52 -4.05 4.04
C ALA A 37 7.16 -4.67 4.41
N CYS A 38 6.11 -3.87 4.57
CA CYS A 38 4.75 -4.34 4.88
C CYS A 38 3.82 -4.31 3.64
N SER A 39 4.37 -4.01 2.48
CA SER A 39 3.65 -3.96 1.21
C SER A 39 4.50 -4.50 0.07
N SER A 40 5.30 -5.52 0.36
CA SER A 40 6.27 -6.06 -0.59
C SER A 40 5.61 -6.89 -1.69
N HIS A 41 4.41 -7.40 -1.42
CA HIS A 41 3.65 -8.24 -2.33
C HIS A 41 3.04 -7.47 -3.51
N ARG A 42 3.06 -8.12 -4.67
CA ARG A 42 2.36 -7.67 -5.88
C ARG A 42 1.45 -8.79 -6.36
N VAL A 43 0.20 -8.46 -6.64
CA VAL A 43 -0.80 -9.43 -7.09
C VAL A 43 -1.54 -8.91 -8.32
N GLU A 44 -1.96 -9.82 -9.16
CA GLU A 44 -2.91 -9.53 -10.23
C GLU A 44 -4.30 -9.44 -9.60
N LEU A 45 -4.86 -8.22 -9.53
CA LEU A 45 -6.20 -8.03 -9.01
C LEU A 45 -7.21 -8.16 -10.15
N PRO A 46 -8.14 -9.14 -10.12
CA PRO A 46 -9.26 -9.20 -11.05
C PRO A 46 -10.33 -8.19 -10.60
N LEU A 47 -10.02 -6.89 -10.66
CA LEU A 47 -10.99 -5.85 -10.36
C LEU A 47 -11.87 -5.62 -11.60
N PRO A 48 -13.20 -5.80 -11.51
CA PRO A 48 -14.09 -5.58 -12.65
C PRO A 48 -13.98 -4.12 -13.12
N GLY A 49 -13.64 -3.94 -14.40
CA GLY A 49 -13.48 -2.63 -15.04
C GLY A 49 -12.07 -2.02 -15.00
N VAL A 50 -11.08 -2.71 -14.44
CA VAL A 50 -9.67 -2.30 -14.52
C VAL A 50 -8.83 -3.50 -14.93
N GLU A 51 -8.52 -3.62 -16.22
CA GLU A 51 -7.43 -4.49 -16.66
C GLU A 51 -6.13 -3.87 -16.13
N PHE A 52 -5.67 -4.34 -14.98
CA PHE A 52 -4.29 -4.08 -14.60
C PHE A 52 -3.41 -4.89 -15.54
N GLU A 53 -2.78 -4.21 -16.50
CA GLU A 53 -1.79 -4.84 -17.39
C GLU A 53 -0.62 -5.48 -16.62
N LYS A 54 -0.45 -5.16 -15.32
CA LYS A 54 0.65 -5.62 -14.46
C LYS A 54 0.22 -5.82 -13.00
N PRO A 55 0.87 -6.74 -12.26
CA PRO A 55 0.65 -6.95 -10.83
C PRO A 55 0.77 -5.66 -10.01
N VAL A 56 -0.24 -5.37 -9.18
CA VAL A 56 -0.31 -4.17 -8.36
C VAL A 56 0.15 -4.45 -6.93
N ARG A 57 0.74 -3.42 -6.30
CA ARG A 57 1.22 -3.50 -4.92
C ARG A 57 0.04 -3.60 -3.95
N ILE A 58 0.11 -4.58 -3.07
CA ILE A 58 -0.82 -4.74 -1.94
C ILE A 58 -0.04 -4.75 -0.62
N CYS A 59 -0.76 -4.58 0.48
CA CYS A 59 -0.22 -4.82 1.80
C CYS A 59 -0.01 -6.33 2.00
N ASP A 60 0.87 -6.73 2.91
CA ASP A 60 1.08 -8.16 3.20
C ASP A 60 -0.10 -8.77 4.00
N PHE A 61 -1.07 -7.93 4.40
CA PHE A 61 -2.25 -8.26 5.22
C PHE A 61 -3.56 -8.30 4.42
N CYS A 62 -3.48 -8.36 3.08
CA CYS A 62 -4.58 -8.06 2.16
C CYS A 62 -5.06 -9.30 1.35
#